data_AF-A0A1S2LE06-F1
#
_entry.id   AF-A0A1S2LE06-F1
#
_cell.length_a   1.000
_cell.length_b   1.000
_cell.length_c   1.000
_cell.angle_alpha   90.00
_cell.angle_beta   90.00
_cell.angle_gamma   90.00
#
_symmetry.space_group_name_H-M   'P 1'
#
loop_
_entity.id
_entity.type
_entity.pdbx_description
1 polymer ?
#
loop_
_entity_poly.entity_id
_entity_poly.type
_entity_poly.pdbx_seq_one_letter_code
_entity_poly.pdbx_strand_id
1 'polypeptide(L)'
;MCPPGPRGLTGPQGPAGETGATGPEGPEGPAGGALAFADFYALMPPDHAATVGVGEDVSFPQDGPTSSTDITRIGAGTFNLSEIGTYQVLFQVSVGEAGQLILTLDGTDLAYTVVGRATGTSQIVGMALVETESINSILTVRNPAGNATALTITPLAGGTRPVSAHLVITRLK
;
A
#
# COMPACT_ATOMS: atom_id res chain seq x y z
N MET A 1 36.47 -70.27 -65.21
CA MET A 1 35.86 -69.68 -63.99
C MET A 1 36.42 -68.28 -63.85
N CYS A 2 35.62 -67.25 -64.11
CA CYS A 2 36.01 -65.85 -63.94
C CYS A 2 35.51 -65.34 -62.58
N PRO A 3 36.29 -64.51 -61.86
CA PRO A 3 35.91 -64.03 -60.54
C PRO A 3 34.74 -63.02 -60.60
N PRO A 4 33.89 -62.93 -59.55
CA PRO A 4 32.84 -61.92 -59.47
C PRO A 4 33.42 -60.50 -59.43
N GLY A 5 32.75 -59.56 -60.12
CA GLY A 5 33.18 -58.16 -60.19
C GLY A 5 33.14 -57.43 -58.84
N PRO A 6 33.93 -56.36 -58.67
CA PRO A 6 34.00 -55.60 -57.43
C PRO A 6 32.64 -54.98 -57.08
N ARG A 7 32.30 -54.99 -55.78
CA ARG A 7 31.07 -54.39 -55.25
C ARG A 7 31.07 -52.89 -55.50
N GLY A 8 29.98 -52.35 -56.03
CA GLY A 8 29.83 -50.92 -56.29
C GLY A 8 29.96 -50.06 -55.02
N LEU A 9 30.50 -48.85 -55.19
CA LEU A 9 30.68 -47.87 -54.12
C LEU A 9 29.34 -47.44 -53.53
N THR A 10 29.28 -47.24 -52.20
CA THR A 10 28.09 -46.74 -51.50
C THR A 10 27.76 -45.32 -51.97
N GLY A 11 26.48 -45.05 -52.21
CA GLY A 11 26.02 -43.73 -52.66
C GLY A 11 26.22 -42.62 -51.63
N PRO A 12 26.17 -41.34 -52.05
CA PRO A 12 26.34 -40.19 -51.17
C PRO A 12 25.24 -40.11 -50.10
N GLN A 13 25.56 -39.56 -48.93
CA GLN A 13 24.59 -39.30 -47.87
C GLN A 13 23.59 -38.21 -48.33
N GLY A 14 22.31 -38.39 -47.99
CA GLY A 14 21.26 -37.42 -48.31
C GLY A 14 21.41 -36.09 -47.55
N PRO A 15 20.71 -35.02 -47.99
CA PRO A 15 20.76 -33.72 -47.32
C PRO A 15 20.22 -33.80 -45.88
N ALA A 16 20.72 -32.91 -45.01
CA ALA A 16 20.19 -32.75 -43.66
C ALA A 16 18.72 -32.28 -43.71
N GLY A 17 17.89 -32.78 -42.79
CA GLY A 17 16.49 -32.37 -42.69
C GLY A 17 16.33 -30.92 -42.27
N GLU A 18 15.19 -30.31 -42.62
CA GLU A 18 14.86 -28.94 -42.21
C GLU A 18 14.76 -28.83 -40.67
N THR A 19 15.12 -27.67 -40.14
CA THR A 19 14.96 -27.38 -38.71
C THR A 19 13.47 -27.27 -38.39
N GLY A 20 13.02 -27.93 -37.31
CA GLY A 20 11.62 -27.90 -36.90
C GLY A 20 11.12 -26.50 -36.56
N ALA A 21 9.81 -26.28 -36.70
CA ALA A 21 9.18 -25.00 -36.36
C ALA A 21 9.38 -24.66 -34.86
N THR A 22 9.61 -23.38 -34.56
CA THR A 22 9.60 -22.87 -33.19
C THR A 22 8.26 -23.18 -32.51
N GLY A 23 8.29 -23.65 -31.26
CA GLY A 23 7.08 -23.92 -30.48
C GLY A 23 6.26 -22.67 -30.19
N PRO A 24 4.99 -22.82 -29.76
CA PRO A 24 4.15 -21.70 -29.37
C PRO A 24 4.74 -20.94 -28.17
N GLU A 25 4.41 -19.65 -28.07
CA GLU A 25 4.70 -18.85 -26.87
C GLU A 25 3.97 -19.44 -25.65
N GLY A 26 4.60 -19.34 -24.47
CA GLY A 26 4.00 -19.77 -23.21
C GLY A 26 2.83 -18.88 -22.78
N PRO A 27 1.98 -19.34 -21.83
CA PRO A 27 0.93 -18.49 -21.28
C PRO A 27 1.51 -17.28 -20.54
N GLU A 28 0.77 -16.17 -20.53
CA GLU A 28 1.07 -15.01 -19.70
C GLU A 28 1.08 -15.41 -18.21
N GLY A 29 2.01 -14.84 -17.44
CA GLY A 29 2.10 -15.09 -15.99
C GLY A 29 0.90 -14.50 -15.23
N PRO A 30 0.60 -14.98 -14.00
CA PRO A 30 -0.45 -14.39 -13.18
C PRO A 30 -0.14 -12.91 -12.91
N ALA A 31 -1.18 -12.07 -12.87
CA ALA A 31 -1.04 -10.65 -12.58
C ALA A 31 -0.38 -10.46 -11.20
N GLY A 32 0.85 -9.93 -11.19
CA GLY A 32 1.58 -9.57 -9.98
C GLY A 32 1.43 -8.08 -9.72
N GLY A 33 0.72 -7.69 -8.66
CA GLY A 33 0.55 -6.28 -8.30
C GLY A 33 -0.32 -6.11 -7.06
N ALA A 34 -0.30 -4.90 -6.48
CA ALA A 34 -1.28 -4.52 -5.46
C ALA A 34 -2.70 -4.70 -6.00
N LEU A 35 -3.58 -5.31 -5.21
CA LEU A 35 -4.97 -5.57 -5.61
C LEU A 35 -5.79 -4.27 -5.62
N ALA A 36 -5.55 -3.41 -4.64
CA ALA A 36 -6.21 -2.12 -4.51
C ALA A 36 -5.29 -1.12 -3.82
N PHE A 37 -5.38 0.17 -4.15
CA PHE A 37 -4.80 1.24 -3.36
C PHE A 37 -5.71 2.45 -3.30
N ALA A 38 -5.59 3.23 -2.23
CA ALA A 38 -6.18 4.56 -2.10
C ALA A 38 -5.25 5.47 -1.27
N ASP A 39 -5.18 6.74 -1.66
CA ASP A 39 -4.56 7.83 -0.89
C ASP A 39 -5.65 8.75 -0.36
N PHE A 40 -5.54 9.14 0.90
CA PHE A 40 -6.39 10.13 1.55
C PHE A 40 -5.50 11.18 2.17
N TYR A 41 -5.86 12.45 2.02
CA TYR A 41 -5.01 13.53 2.50
C TYR A 41 -5.77 14.64 3.20
N ALA A 42 -5.02 15.45 3.94
CA ALA A 42 -5.45 16.72 4.49
C ALA A 42 -4.43 17.80 4.08
N LEU A 43 -4.90 19.02 3.83
CA LEU A 43 -4.07 20.20 3.62
C LEU A 43 -4.32 21.17 4.75
N MET A 44 -3.29 21.44 5.55
CA MET A 44 -3.38 22.35 6.68
C MET A 44 -2.70 23.67 6.30
N PRO A 45 -3.40 24.83 6.22
CA PRO A 45 -4.86 25.02 6.15
C PRO A 45 -5.47 24.64 4.77
N PRO A 46 -6.81 24.46 4.66
CA PRO A 46 -7.83 24.77 5.68
C PRO A 46 -8.20 23.62 6.64
N ASP A 47 -7.69 22.41 6.43
CA ASP A 47 -8.02 21.26 7.27
C ASP A 47 -7.37 21.38 8.66
N HIS A 48 -7.94 20.67 9.65
CA HIS A 48 -7.45 20.65 11.04
C HIS A 48 -7.36 22.03 11.71
N ALA A 49 -8.40 22.85 11.55
CA ALA A 49 -8.52 24.11 12.31
C ALA A 49 -8.62 23.89 13.84
N ALA A 50 -9.07 22.71 14.27
CA ALA A 50 -9.06 22.26 15.65
C ALA A 50 -7.98 21.18 15.85
N THR A 51 -7.54 21.01 17.10
CA THR A 51 -6.59 19.95 17.47
C THR A 51 -7.27 18.57 17.47
N VAL A 52 -6.48 17.52 17.28
CA VAL A 52 -6.94 16.13 17.43
C VAL A 52 -6.89 15.77 18.91
N GLY A 53 -8.05 15.67 19.54
CA GLY A 53 -8.19 15.32 20.96
C GLY A 53 -7.62 13.94 21.30
N VAL A 54 -7.33 13.70 22.58
CA VAL A 54 -6.93 12.37 23.05
C VAL A 54 -8.11 11.41 22.88
N GLY A 55 -7.88 10.27 22.26
CA GLY A 55 -8.92 9.30 21.88
C GLY A 55 -9.59 9.59 20.54
N GLU A 56 -9.37 10.76 19.94
CA GLU A 56 -9.96 11.15 18.66
C GLU A 56 -9.13 10.66 17.47
N ASP A 57 -9.80 10.49 16.34
CA ASP A 57 -9.18 10.05 15.08
C ASP A 57 -8.70 11.26 14.24
N VAL A 58 -7.54 11.10 13.61
CA VAL A 58 -6.99 12.07 12.66
C VAL A 58 -7.83 12.04 11.38
N SER A 59 -8.33 13.20 10.98
CA SER A 59 -9.07 13.38 9.74
C SER A 59 -8.17 13.51 8.50
N PHE A 60 -8.53 12.87 7.40
CA PHE A 60 -8.02 13.04 6.04
C PHE A 60 -9.20 13.29 5.09
N PRO A 61 -9.73 14.53 5.05
CA PRO A 61 -11.02 14.83 4.44
C PRO A 61 -11.03 14.82 2.91
N GLN A 62 -9.86 14.69 2.25
CA GLN A 62 -9.74 14.74 0.78
C GLN A 62 -9.36 13.37 0.20
N ASP A 63 -9.96 13.02 -0.93
CA ASP A 63 -9.59 11.82 -1.71
C ASP A 63 -8.43 12.15 -2.64
N GLY A 64 -7.37 11.35 -2.55
CA GLY A 64 -6.30 11.28 -3.53
C GLY A 64 -6.57 10.21 -4.60
N PRO A 65 -5.54 9.79 -5.34
CA PRO A 65 -5.65 8.72 -6.32
C PRO A 65 -6.12 7.39 -5.67
N THR A 66 -7.03 6.70 -6.35
CA THR A 66 -7.50 5.36 -5.97
C THR A 66 -7.53 4.44 -7.19
N SER A 67 -7.34 3.14 -6.98
CA SER A 67 -7.43 2.12 -8.04
C SER A 67 -8.77 1.40 -8.10
N SER A 68 -9.59 1.48 -7.05
CA SER A 68 -10.82 0.70 -6.89
C SER A 68 -11.76 1.32 -5.85
N THR A 69 -12.86 0.63 -5.55
CA THR A 69 -13.79 0.98 -4.45
C THR A 69 -13.60 0.11 -3.21
N ASP A 70 -12.57 -0.74 -3.16
CA ASP A 70 -12.34 -1.66 -2.02
C ASP A 70 -11.87 -0.94 -0.75
N ILE A 71 -11.33 0.27 -0.93
CA ILE A 71 -10.81 1.13 0.11
C ILE A 71 -11.45 2.51 -0.09
N THR A 72 -12.29 2.92 0.85
CA THR A 72 -13.10 4.15 0.70
C THR A 72 -13.14 4.96 1.99
N ARG A 73 -13.15 6.29 1.87
CA ARG A 73 -13.43 7.17 3.01
C ARG A 73 -14.94 7.22 3.24
N ILE A 74 -15.39 6.86 4.46
CA ILE A 74 -16.80 6.93 4.87
C ILE A 74 -17.07 8.09 5.84
N GLY A 75 -16.02 8.69 6.39
CA GLY A 75 -16.05 9.92 7.18
C GLY A 75 -14.64 10.51 7.24
N ALA A 76 -14.48 11.75 7.70
CA ALA A 76 -13.20 12.44 7.59
C ALA A 76 -12.02 11.67 8.20
N GLY A 77 -12.21 10.93 9.30
CA GLY A 77 -11.18 10.08 9.93
C GLY A 77 -11.44 8.58 9.85
N THR A 78 -12.40 8.13 9.03
CA THR A 78 -12.88 6.74 9.00
C THR A 78 -12.86 6.16 7.59
N PHE A 79 -12.21 5.00 7.45
CA PHE A 79 -11.93 4.38 6.15
C PHE A 79 -12.43 2.94 6.15
N ASN A 80 -13.31 2.62 5.19
CA ASN A 80 -13.84 1.28 5.01
C ASN A 80 -12.90 0.44 4.14
N LEU A 81 -12.53 -0.73 4.65
CA LEU A 81 -11.84 -1.79 3.94
C LEU A 81 -12.90 -2.86 3.63
N SER A 82 -13.47 -2.81 2.42
CA SER A 82 -14.66 -3.63 2.10
C SER A 82 -14.37 -5.12 1.98
N GLU A 83 -13.10 -5.48 1.77
CA GLU A 83 -12.66 -6.84 1.51
C GLU A 83 -11.79 -7.40 2.64
N ILE A 84 -11.82 -8.73 2.78
CA ILE A 84 -10.90 -9.45 3.66
C ILE A 84 -9.52 -9.48 2.99
N GLY A 85 -8.46 -9.13 3.71
CA GLY A 85 -7.13 -9.13 3.13
C GLY A 85 -6.02 -8.59 4.03
N THR A 86 -4.82 -8.58 3.47
CA THR A 86 -3.66 -7.91 4.08
C THR A 86 -3.44 -6.55 3.43
N TYR A 87 -3.47 -5.50 4.23
CA TYR A 87 -3.32 -4.12 3.82
C TYR A 87 -2.01 -3.53 4.34
N GLN A 88 -1.19 -2.97 3.47
CA GLN A 88 -0.14 -2.04 3.88
C GLN A 88 -0.78 -0.67 4.13
N VAL A 89 -0.58 -0.16 5.33
CA VAL A 89 -1.04 1.17 5.74
C VAL A 89 0.18 2.02 6.02
N LEU A 90 0.29 3.13 5.31
CA LEU A 90 1.28 4.17 5.51
C LEU A 90 0.55 5.46 5.87
N PHE A 91 0.98 6.14 6.92
CA PHE A 91 0.52 7.50 7.16
C PHE A 91 1.66 8.41 7.56
N GLN A 92 1.47 9.71 7.31
CA GLN A 92 2.34 10.75 7.83
C GLN A 92 1.52 11.95 8.28
N VAL A 93 1.89 12.50 9.43
CA VAL A 93 1.24 13.67 10.03
C VAL A 93 2.30 14.51 10.72
N SER A 94 2.40 15.79 10.37
CA SER A 94 3.23 16.73 11.12
C SER A 94 2.46 17.30 12.31
N VAL A 95 3.03 17.21 13.51
CA VAL A 95 2.37 17.66 14.75
C VAL A 95 3.24 18.62 15.56
N GLY A 96 2.61 19.46 16.36
CA GLY A 96 3.26 20.46 17.22
C GLY A 96 3.81 19.88 18.53
N GLU A 97 3.08 18.97 19.15
CA GLU A 97 3.36 18.40 20.46
C GLU A 97 4.13 17.07 20.35
N ALA A 98 4.80 16.69 21.44
CA ALA A 98 5.27 15.31 21.58
C ALA A 98 4.06 14.38 21.78
N GLY A 99 4.08 13.22 21.13
CA GLY A 99 2.96 12.29 21.19
C GLY A 99 3.10 11.12 20.23
N GLN A 100 2.08 10.29 20.24
CA GLN A 100 1.97 9.07 19.45
C GLN A 100 0.72 9.09 18.56
N LEU A 101 0.75 8.28 17.51
CA LEU A 101 -0.41 7.87 16.72
C LEU A 101 -0.43 6.35 16.64
N ILE A 102 -1.63 5.78 16.52
CA ILE A 102 -1.86 4.34 16.42
C ILE A 102 -2.91 4.06 15.35
N LEU A 103 -2.83 2.91 14.68
CA LEU A 103 -3.92 2.42 13.84
C LEU A 103 -4.96 1.68 14.68
N THR A 104 -6.23 1.83 14.32
CA THR A 104 -7.30 1.04 14.93
C THR A 104 -8.09 0.32 13.86
N LEU A 105 -8.52 -0.90 14.17
CA LEU A 105 -9.36 -1.72 13.31
C LEU A 105 -10.65 -2.05 14.06
N ASP A 106 -11.78 -1.67 13.49
CA ASP A 106 -13.10 -1.85 14.08
C ASP A 106 -13.19 -1.29 15.51
N GLY A 107 -12.55 -0.13 15.71
CA GLY A 107 -12.45 0.57 16.99
C GLY A 107 -11.38 0.03 17.95
N THR A 108 -10.77 -1.11 17.65
CA THR A 108 -9.75 -1.75 18.49
C THR A 108 -8.35 -1.26 18.13
N ASP A 109 -7.59 -0.84 19.12
CA ASP A 109 -6.21 -0.39 18.98
C ASP A 109 -5.27 -1.52 18.53
N LEU A 110 -4.53 -1.30 17.44
CA LEU A 110 -3.50 -2.22 16.97
C LEU A 110 -2.15 -1.83 17.59
N ALA A 111 -1.86 -2.37 18.78
CA ALA A 111 -0.69 -1.98 19.59
C ALA A 111 0.66 -2.04 18.86
N TYR A 112 0.81 -2.94 17.88
CA TYR A 112 2.04 -3.09 17.08
C TYR A 112 2.27 -1.96 16.06
N THR A 113 1.31 -1.04 15.91
CA THR A 113 1.34 0.05 14.92
C THR A 113 1.69 1.42 15.52
N VAL A 114 1.94 1.47 16.84
CA VAL A 114 2.22 2.72 17.55
C VAL A 114 3.53 3.34 17.04
N VAL A 115 3.43 4.60 16.63
CA VAL A 115 4.57 5.44 16.27
C VAL A 115 4.45 6.79 16.97
N GLY A 116 5.57 7.45 17.22
CA GLY A 116 5.52 8.75 17.88
C GLY A 116 6.86 9.45 17.95
N ARG A 117 6.85 10.62 18.57
CA ARG A 117 8.02 11.48 18.76
C ARG A 117 7.99 12.06 20.16
N ALA A 118 9.14 12.04 20.84
CA ALA A 118 9.32 12.66 22.15
C ALA A 118 9.61 14.18 22.07
N THR A 119 9.81 14.71 20.86
CA THR A 119 10.04 16.13 20.59
C THR A 119 8.89 16.68 19.76
N GLY A 120 8.44 17.90 20.07
CA GLY A 120 7.43 18.61 19.29
C GLY A 120 7.91 19.04 17.91
N THR A 121 6.99 19.57 17.10
CA THR A 121 7.24 20.11 15.75
C THR A 121 7.93 19.10 14.83
N SER A 122 7.43 17.87 14.79
CA SER A 122 8.03 16.76 14.04
C SER A 122 6.98 15.99 13.26
N GLN A 123 7.41 15.33 12.18
CA GLN A 123 6.57 14.40 11.44
C GLN A 123 6.51 13.05 12.17
N ILE A 124 5.31 12.58 12.44
CA ILE A 124 5.02 11.21 12.84
C ILE A 124 4.69 10.43 11.57
N VAL A 125 5.40 9.32 11.35
CA VAL A 125 5.24 8.45 10.18
C VAL A 125 4.97 7.04 10.67
N GLY A 126 3.88 6.44 10.21
CA GLY A 126 3.52 5.06 10.50
C GLY A 126 3.55 4.20 9.24
N MET A 127 4.03 2.97 9.38
CA MET A 127 3.98 1.95 8.33
C MET A 127 3.72 0.60 8.98
N ALA A 128 2.61 -0.05 8.62
CA ALA A 128 2.24 -1.35 9.17
C ALA A 128 1.53 -2.22 8.14
N LEU A 129 1.52 -3.52 8.38
CA LEU A 129 0.60 -4.45 7.74
C LEU A 129 -0.59 -4.66 8.68
N VAL A 130 -1.80 -4.51 8.15
CA VAL A 130 -3.07 -4.72 8.86
C VAL A 130 -3.82 -5.84 8.16
N GLU A 131 -4.20 -6.86 8.92
CA GLU A 131 -5.00 -7.97 8.41
C GLU A 131 -6.45 -7.77 8.85
N THR A 132 -7.39 -7.93 7.91
CA THR A 132 -8.82 -7.90 8.19
C THR A 132 -9.36 -9.32 8.18
N GLU A 133 -10.21 -9.66 9.16
CA GLU A 133 -10.87 -10.98 9.23
C GLU A 133 -12.36 -10.92 8.82
N SER A 134 -12.88 -9.70 8.62
CA SER A 134 -14.25 -9.43 8.22
C SER A 134 -14.29 -8.43 7.06
N ILE A 135 -15.34 -8.52 6.26
CA ILE A 135 -15.64 -7.50 5.25
C ILE A 135 -16.09 -6.21 5.93
N ASN A 136 -15.85 -5.08 5.26
CA ASN A 136 -16.20 -3.75 5.76
C ASN A 136 -15.58 -3.40 7.13
N SER A 137 -14.34 -3.84 7.35
CA SER A 137 -13.57 -3.42 8.52
C SER A 137 -13.25 -1.93 8.43
N ILE A 138 -13.34 -1.24 9.56
CA ILE A 138 -13.12 0.20 9.65
C ILE A 138 -11.72 0.47 10.19
N LEU A 139 -10.90 1.12 9.38
CA LEU A 139 -9.58 1.60 9.76
C LEU A 139 -9.65 3.07 10.20
N THR A 140 -8.95 3.40 11.28
CA THR A 140 -8.69 4.80 11.68
C THR A 140 -7.23 5.02 12.07
N VAL A 141 -6.77 6.28 12.03
CA VAL A 141 -5.51 6.72 12.64
C VAL A 141 -5.88 7.53 13.88
N ARG A 142 -5.48 7.08 15.06
CA ARG A 142 -5.95 7.63 16.34
C ARG A 142 -4.85 8.32 17.12
N ASN A 143 -5.21 9.43 17.78
CA ASN A 143 -4.46 9.96 18.92
C ASN A 143 -4.79 9.07 20.15
N PRO A 144 -3.91 8.16 20.59
CA PRO A 144 -4.25 7.15 21.59
C PRO A 144 -4.54 7.76 22.95
N ALA A 145 -5.35 7.07 23.76
CA ALA A 145 -5.69 7.48 25.13
C ALA A 145 -4.47 7.65 26.07
N GLY A 146 -3.30 7.10 25.70
CA GLY A 146 -2.05 7.24 26.44
C GLY A 146 -1.30 8.57 26.20
N ASN A 147 -1.71 9.38 25.22
CA ASN A 147 -1.11 10.71 25.03
C ASN A 147 -1.54 11.69 26.13
N ALA A 148 -0.61 12.56 26.54
CA ALA A 148 -0.86 13.54 27.59
C ALA A 148 -1.71 14.74 27.12
N THR A 149 -1.65 15.09 25.83
CA THR A 149 -2.31 16.27 25.27
C THR A 149 -2.94 15.98 23.91
N ALA A 150 -3.86 16.86 23.50
CA ALA A 150 -4.30 16.91 22.11
C ALA A 150 -3.12 17.24 21.18
N LEU A 151 -3.21 16.80 19.93
CA LEU A 151 -2.21 17.06 18.90
C LEU A 151 -2.68 18.16 17.96
N THR A 152 -1.91 19.25 17.90
CA THR A 152 -2.03 20.29 16.90
C THR A 152 -1.35 19.83 15.63
N ILE A 153 -2.10 19.75 14.53
CA ILE A 153 -1.51 19.42 13.23
C ILE A 153 -0.88 20.67 12.63
N THR A 154 0.39 20.56 12.24
CA THR A 154 1.22 21.70 11.80
C THR A 154 0.70 22.28 10.48
N PRO A 155 0.27 23.56 10.44
CA PRO A 155 -0.20 24.19 9.21
C PRO A 155 0.94 24.53 8.23
N LEU A 156 2.05 25.06 8.74
CA LEU A 156 3.21 25.43 7.93
C LEU A 156 4.48 24.85 8.55
N ALA A 157 5.22 24.05 7.78
CA ALA A 157 6.47 23.41 8.22
C ALA A 157 7.69 24.11 7.60
N GLY A 158 7.83 25.42 7.84
CA GLY A 158 8.99 26.21 7.39
C GLY A 158 8.88 26.84 6.00
N GLY A 159 7.76 26.62 5.28
CA GLY A 159 7.43 27.28 4.01
C GLY A 159 6.14 28.10 4.08
N THR A 160 5.70 28.62 2.93
CA THR A 160 4.44 29.39 2.79
C THR A 160 3.27 28.55 2.26
N ARG A 161 3.51 27.30 1.86
CA ARG A 161 2.49 26.38 1.35
C ARG A 161 1.93 25.52 2.48
N PRO A 162 0.62 25.20 2.45
CA PRO A 162 0.00 24.25 3.37
C PRO A 162 0.78 22.93 3.44
N VAL A 163 0.97 22.42 4.64
CA VAL A 163 1.54 21.09 4.86
C VAL A 163 0.47 20.04 4.59
N SER A 164 0.85 18.96 3.90
CA SER A 164 -0.05 17.82 3.72
C SER A 164 0.15 16.77 4.80
N ALA A 165 -0.93 16.13 5.22
CA ALA A 165 -0.93 14.82 5.86
C ALA A 165 -1.45 13.80 4.86
N HIS A 166 -0.94 12.58 4.87
CA HIS A 166 -1.35 11.51 3.96
C HIS A 166 -1.61 10.22 4.71
N LEU A 167 -2.59 9.46 4.26
CA LEU A 167 -2.90 8.08 4.61
C LEU A 167 -3.02 7.30 3.29
N VAL A 168 -2.03 6.45 3.03
CA VAL A 168 -2.01 5.55 1.88
C VAL A 168 -2.29 4.14 2.37
N ILE A 169 -3.27 3.50 1.74
CA ILE A 169 -3.66 2.13 2.04
C ILE A 169 -3.52 1.32 0.75
N THR A 170 -2.86 0.16 0.82
CA THR A 170 -2.64 -0.73 -0.31
C THR A 170 -2.97 -2.17 0.08
N ARG A 171 -3.95 -2.79 -0.57
CA ARG A 171 -4.28 -4.21 -0.41
C ARG A 171 -3.27 -5.06 -1.18
N LEU A 172 -2.66 -6.01 -0.49
CA LEU A 172 -1.59 -6.86 -1.03
C LEU A 172 -2.08 -8.24 -1.43
N LYS A 173 -3.08 -8.77 -0.73
CA LYS A 173 -3.72 -10.06 -0.99
C LYS A 173 -5.06 -10.15 -0.26
#